data_AF-A0A445GQ09-F1
#
_entry.id   AF-A0A445GQ09-F1
#
_cell.length_a   1.000
_cell.length_b   1.000
_cell.length_c   1.000
_cell.angle_alpha   90.00
_cell.angle_beta   90.00
_cell.angle_gamma   90.00
#
_symmetry.space_group_name_H-M   'P 1'
#
loop_
_entity.id
_entity.type
_entity.pdbx_description
1 polymer ?
#
loop_
_entity_poly.entity_id
_entity_poly.type
_entity_poly.pdbx_seq_one_letter_code
_entity_poly.pdbx_strand_id
1 'polypeptide(L)'
;MATPASKSARKLWNEDRASELMDPLLENQFPTAAALRCIQVGLSCVQQHPEDRPTMSSVLLMLDSESVLVPQPGRPGLYSEIFL
;
A
#
# COMPACT_ATOMS: atom_id res chain seq x y z
N MET A 1 -16.18 -21.07 -6.84
CA MET A 1 -14.86 -20.41 -6.83
C MET A 1 -14.99 -19.09 -7.58
N ALA A 2 -15.49 -18.06 -6.92
CA ALA A 2 -15.59 -16.74 -7.51
C ALA A 2 -14.23 -16.06 -7.32
N THR A 3 -13.53 -15.76 -8.40
CA THR A 3 -12.52 -14.71 -8.37
C THR A 3 -13.28 -13.41 -8.09
N PRO A 4 -13.08 -12.76 -6.92
CA PRO A 4 -13.74 -11.49 -6.69
C PRO A 4 -13.14 -10.49 -7.68
N ALA A 5 -14.01 -9.78 -8.40
CA ALA A 5 -13.65 -8.66 -9.27
C ALA A 5 -12.47 -7.87 -8.69
N SER A 6 -11.41 -7.71 -9.48
CA SER A 6 -10.13 -7.04 -9.13
C SER A 6 -10.34 -5.92 -8.09
N LYS A 7 -10.20 -6.25 -6.79
CA LYS A 7 -10.35 -5.28 -5.71
C LYS A 7 -9.11 -4.40 -5.77
N SER A 8 -9.25 -3.15 -6.17
CA SER A 8 -8.11 -2.22 -6.22
C SER A 8 -7.60 -1.96 -4.80
N ALA A 9 -6.31 -2.17 -4.54
CA ALA A 9 -5.70 -2.03 -3.21
C ALA A 9 -6.02 -0.68 -2.54
N ARG A 10 -5.98 0.41 -3.29
CA ARG A 10 -6.38 1.74 -2.81
C ARG A 10 -7.83 1.82 -2.34
N LYS A 11 -8.76 1.18 -3.06
CA LYS A 11 -10.17 1.20 -2.68
C LYS A 11 -10.35 0.57 -1.30
N LEU A 12 -9.71 -0.59 -1.09
CA LEU A 12 -9.73 -1.27 0.20
C LEU A 12 -9.04 -0.45 1.30
N TRP A 13 -7.95 0.25 0.99
CA TRP A 13 -7.31 1.20 1.93
C TRP A 13 -8.29 2.30 2.39
N ASN A 14 -8.97 2.95 1.43
CA ASN A 14 -9.92 4.03 1.74
C ASN A 14 -11.17 3.55 2.49
N GLU A 15 -11.52 2.27 2.37
CA GLU A 15 -12.66 1.64 3.06
C GLU A 15 -12.28 1.04 4.42
N ASP A 16 -11.04 1.22 4.91
CA ASP A 16 -10.51 0.59 6.12
C ASP A 16 -10.53 -0.96 6.07
N ARG A 17 -10.43 -1.50 4.86
CA ARG A 17 -10.51 -2.94 4.55
C ARG A 17 -9.21 -3.47 3.94
N ALA A 18 -8.09 -2.78 4.21
CA ALA A 18 -6.78 -3.12 3.67
C ALA A 18 -6.30 -4.53 4.09
N SER A 19 -6.77 -5.05 5.22
CA SER A 19 -6.49 -6.44 5.65
C SER A 19 -6.98 -7.49 4.64
N GLU A 20 -7.99 -7.19 3.81
CA GLU A 20 -8.46 -8.09 2.75
C GLU A 20 -7.46 -8.26 1.59
N LEU A 21 -6.40 -7.44 1.54
CA LEU A 21 -5.29 -7.62 0.59
C LEU A 21 -4.30 -8.68 1.04
N MET A 22 -4.34 -9.10 2.30
CA MET A 22 -3.41 -10.09 2.83
C MET A 22 -3.68 -11.46 2.22
N ASP A 23 -2.61 -12.15 1.83
CA ASP A 23 -2.72 -13.54 1.38
C ASP A 23 -3.24 -14.41 2.53
N PRO A 24 -4.32 -15.18 2.34
CA PRO A 24 -4.84 -16.09 3.36
C PRO A 24 -3.80 -17.09 3.88
N LEU A 25 -2.80 -17.47 3.06
CA LEU A 25 -1.72 -18.38 3.48
C LEU A 25 -0.74 -17.72 4.46
N LEU A 26 -0.71 -16.40 4.50
CA LEU A 26 0.13 -15.60 5.39
C LEU A 26 -0.64 -15.08 6.60
N GLU A 27 -1.91 -15.43 6.74
CA GLU A 27 -2.73 -15.05 7.87
C GLU A 27 -2.09 -15.54 9.18
N ASN A 28 -2.00 -14.66 10.17
CA ASN A 28 -1.36 -14.90 11.48
C ASN A 28 0.15 -15.24 11.44
N GLN A 29 0.84 -15.13 10.30
CA GLN A 29 2.30 -15.32 10.23
C GLN A 29 3.10 -14.11 10.69
N PHE A 30 2.47 -12.94 10.76
CA PHE A 30 3.08 -11.69 11.21
C PHE A 30 2.01 -10.78 11.84
N PRO A 31 2.42 -9.75 12.62
CA PRO A 31 1.49 -8.77 13.16
C PRO A 31 0.71 -8.06 12.04
N THR A 32 -0.61 -8.02 12.16
CA THR A 32 -1.48 -7.31 11.20
C THR A 32 -1.06 -5.85 11.01
N ALA A 33 -0.58 -5.19 12.06
CA ALA A 33 -0.06 -3.82 11.99
C ALA A 33 1.14 -3.70 11.02
N ALA A 34 2.08 -4.65 11.05
CA ALA A 34 3.21 -4.68 10.12
C ALA A 34 2.74 -4.87 8.67
N ALA A 35 1.72 -5.71 8.46
CA ALA A 35 1.11 -5.94 7.15
C ALA A 35 0.46 -4.67 6.59
N LEU A 36 -0.40 -4.02 7.39
CA LEU A 36 -1.08 -2.79 7.03
C LEU A 36 -0.08 -1.68 6.72
N ARG A 37 1.02 -1.63 7.46
CA ARG A 37 2.11 -0.70 7.18
C ARG A 37 2.79 -0.96 5.86
N CYS A 38 3.12 -2.21 5.55
CA CYS A 38 3.67 -2.59 4.25
C CYS A 38 2.73 -2.20 3.10
N ILE A 39 1.41 -2.39 3.28
CA ILE A 39 0.40 -1.96 2.31
C ILE A 39 0.42 -0.44 2.15
N GLN A 40 0.46 0.33 3.24
CA GLN A 40 0.51 1.79 3.19
C GLN A 40 1.74 2.31 2.47
N VAL A 41 2.91 1.75 2.77
CA VAL A 41 4.18 2.09 2.11
C VAL A 41 4.11 1.72 0.63
N GLY A 42 3.63 0.53 0.30
CA GLY A 42 3.45 0.09 -1.08
C GLY A 42 2.53 1.00 -1.89
N LEU A 43 1.42 1.46 -1.31
CA LEU A 43 0.51 2.42 -1.94
C LEU A 43 1.16 3.81 -2.10
N SER A 44 2.00 4.22 -1.16
CA SER A 44 2.75 5.48 -1.24
C SER A 44 3.82 5.48 -2.33
N CYS A 45 4.40 4.31 -2.65
CA CYS A 45 5.38 4.15 -3.72
C CYS A 45 4.79 4.30 -5.13
N VAL A 46 3.49 4.07 -5.30
CA VAL A 46 2.81 4.09 -6.60
C VAL A 46 1.95 5.33 -6.81
N GLN A 47 2.25 6.43 -6.12
CA GLN A 47 1.51 7.68 -6.29
C GLN A 47 1.60 8.22 -7.71
N GLN A 48 0.51 8.88 -8.14
CA GLN A 48 0.35 9.44 -9.48
C GLN A 48 1.50 10.39 -9.81
N HIS A 49 1.69 11.37 -8.95
CA HIS A 49 2.74 12.36 -9.04
C HIS A 49 4.07 11.76 -8.56
N PRO A 50 5.13 11.74 -9.41
CA PRO A 50 6.44 11.24 -9.02
C PRO A 50 7.03 11.94 -7.79
N GLU A 51 6.75 13.22 -7.61
CA GLU A 51 7.19 14.05 -6.48
C GLU A 51 6.60 13.62 -5.14
N ASP A 52 5.44 12.95 -5.15
CA ASP A 52 4.79 12.44 -3.93
C ASP A 52 5.33 11.06 -3.52
N ARG A 53 6.12 10.40 -4.39
CA ARG A 53 6.65 9.06 -4.10
C ARG A 53 7.79 9.17 -3.09
N PRO A 54 7.81 8.33 -2.04
CA PRO A 54 8.91 8.32 -1.07
C PRO A 54 10.22 7.91 -1.74
N THR A 55 11.32 8.50 -1.28
CA THR A 55 12.66 8.03 -1.66
C THR A 55 12.92 6.62 -1.10
N MET A 56 13.82 5.86 -1.73
CA MET A 56 14.14 4.51 -1.24
C MET A 56 14.66 4.48 0.20
N SER A 57 15.43 5.49 0.62
CA SER A 57 15.87 5.60 2.02
C SER A 57 14.71 5.85 2.97
N SER A 58 13.73 6.67 2.58
CA SER A 58 12.49 6.86 3.34
C SER A 58 11.70 5.56 3.44
N VAL A 59 11.58 4.78 2.36
CA VAL A 59 10.89 3.48 2.37
C VAL A 59 11.54 2.51 3.37
N LEU A 60 12.87 2.40 3.36
CA LEU A 60 13.58 1.54 4.32
C LEU A 60 13.30 1.98 5.77
N LEU A 61 13.38 3.27 6.05
CA LEU A 61 13.11 3.83 7.38
C LEU A 61 11.65 3.60 7.82
N MET A 62 10.69 3.73 6.89
CA MET A 62 9.27 3.45 7.15
C MET A 62 8.99 1.98 7.41
N LEU A 63 9.77 1.05 6.86
CA LEU A 63 9.59 -0.38 7.10
C LEU A 63 10.29 -0.83 8.39
N ASP A 64 11.45 -0.26 8.70
CA ASP A 64 12.31 -0.69 9.82
C ASP A 64 11.90 -0.11 11.19
N SER A 65 11.29 1.08 11.23
CA SER A 65 11.02 1.79 12.49
C SER A 65 9.54 2.07 12.71
N GLU A 66 8.88 1.45 13.69
CA GLU A 66 7.44 1.65 14.02
C GLU A 66 7.04 3.09 14.33
N SER A 67 7.99 3.92 14.81
CA SER A 67 7.73 5.31 15.18
C SER A 67 7.61 6.28 13.99
N VAL A 68 8.03 5.86 12.80
CA VAL A 68 8.01 6.71 11.61
C VAL A 68 6.58 6.83 11.08
N LEU A 69 6.10 8.07 10.94
CA LEU A 69 4.83 8.34 10.30
C LEU A 69 4.93 8.07 8.79
N VAL A 70 4.08 7.18 8.30
CA VAL A 70 3.91 6.96 6.86
C VAL A 70 2.81 7.91 6.37
N PRO A 71 3.04 8.70 5.30
CA PRO A 71 2.01 9.55 4.71
C PRO A 71 0.77 8.75 4.30
N GLN A 72 -0.38 9.42 4.25
CA GLN A 72 -1.58 8.79 3.71
C GLN A 72 -1.43 8.61 2.20
N PRO A 73 -1.68 7.41 1.64
CA PRO A 73 -1.53 7.17 0.22
C PRO A 73 -2.53 7.99 -0.61
N GLY A 74 -2.02 8.69 -1.63
CA GLY A 74 -2.81 9.49 -2.55
C GLY A 74 -3.53 8.68 -3.65
N ARG A 75 -3.71 9.30 -4.82
CA ARG A 75 -4.17 8.58 -6.03
C ARG A 75 -2.99 7.79 -6.62
N PRO A 76 -3.19 6.53 -7.06
CA PRO A 76 -2.13 5.76 -7.67
C PRO A 76 -1.94 6.25 -9.11
N GLY A 77 -0.71 6.25 -9.60
CA GLY A 77 -0.44 6.40 -11.01
C GLY A 77 -0.95 5.18 -11.74
N LEU A 78 -1.94 5.36 -12.61
CA LEU A 78 -2.36 4.31 -13.53
C LEU A 78 -1.43 4.35 -14.74
N TYR A 79 -0.99 3.18 -15.20
CA TYR A 79 -0.10 3.06 -16.36
C TYR A 79 -0.65 3.74 -17.63
N SER A 80 -1.96 3.90 -17.72
CA SER A 80 -2.66 4.59 -18.82
C SER A 80 -2.50 6.11 -18.81
N GLU A 81 -2.03 6.73 -17.72
CA GLU A 81 -1.88 8.19 -17.60
C GLU A 81 -0.41 8.65 -17.58
N ILE A 82 0.55 7.73 -17.78
CA ILE A 82 1.99 8.07 -17.81
C ILE A 82 2.41 8.70 -19.16
N PHE A 83 1.56 8.62 -20.21
CA PHE A 83 1.85 9.07 -21.58
C PHE A 83 0.97 10.22 -22.08
N LEU A 84 0.22 10.90 -21.20
CA LEU A 84 -0.47 12.16 -21.48
C LEU A 84 0.17 13.29 -20.67
#